data_AF-A0AA95H823-F1
#
_entry.id   AF-A0AA95H823-F1
#
_cell.length_a   1.000
_cell.length_b   1.000
_cell.length_c   1.000
_cell.angle_alpha   90.00
_cell.angle_beta   90.00
_cell.angle_gamma   90.00
#
_symmetry.space_group_name_H-M   'P 1'
#
loop_
_entity.id
_entity.type
_entity.pdbx_description
1 polymer ?
#
loop_
_entity_poly.entity_id
_entity_poly.type
_entity_poly.pdbx_seq_one_letter_code
_entity_poly.pdbx_strand_id
1 'polypeptide(L)' 'MDTREYSRVKMRCRRGLKELDVVFTHYLAHYYSQADDEEKQCLDELLETQDPVLFDWILGMTPIPERYHSLINKLRLAHE' A
#
# COMPACT_ATOMS: atom_id res chain seq x y z
N MET A 1 1.81 18.18 7.77
CA MET A 1 1.54 17.15 6.75
C MET A 1 1.27 17.88 5.44
N ASP A 2 2.14 17.68 4.46
CA ASP A 2 2.00 18.27 3.13
C ASP A 2 0.78 17.66 2.41
N THR A 3 -0.30 18.43 2.36
CA THR A 3 -1.57 18.05 1.72
C THR A 3 -1.40 17.62 0.26
N ARG A 4 -0.35 18.10 -0.41
CA ARG A 4 -0.02 17.77 -1.81
C ARG A 4 0.51 16.36 -1.98
N GLU A 5 1.42 15.90 -1.12
CA GLU A 5 1.99 14.56 -1.23
C GLU A 5 0.96 13.49 -0.91
N TYR A 6 0.20 13.70 0.16
CA TYR A 6 -0.90 12.82 0.53
C TYR A 6 -1.93 12.67 -0.60
N SER A 7 -2.31 13.78 -1.25
CA SER A 7 -3.26 13.74 -2.38
C SER A 7 -2.70 13.00 -3.59
N ARG A 8 -1.39 13.12 -3.86
CA ARG A 8 -0.71 12.41 -4.96
C ARG A 8 -0.70 10.91 -4.71
N VAL A 9 -0.29 10.48 -3.52
CA VAL A 9 -0.26 9.05 -3.15
C VAL A 9 -1.66 8.47 -3.10
N LYS A 10 -2.63 9.18 -2.52
CA LYS A 10 -4.04 8.78 -2.52
C LYS A 10 -4.57 8.55 -3.94
N MET A 11 -4.19 9.39 -4.91
CA MET A 11 -4.58 9.19 -6.30
C MET A 11 -3.94 7.94 -6.92
N ARG A 12 -2.66 7.66 -6.60
CA ARG A 12 -1.94 6.45 -7.06
C ARG A 12 -2.47 5.16 -6.43
N CYS A 13 -3.05 5.24 -5.24
CA CYS A 13 -3.67 4.11 -4.56
C CYS A 13 -5.05 3.72 -5.13
N ARG A 14 -5.65 4.52 -6.03
CA ARG A 14 -6.94 4.17 -6.65
C ARG A 14 -6.75 3.04 -7.65
N ARG A 15 -7.13 1.83 -7.26
CA ARG A 15 -7.01 0.61 -8.08
C ARG A 15 -8.35 0.19 -8.67
N GLY A 16 -8.30 -0.65 -9.70
CA GLY A 16 -9.51 -1.21 -10.32
C GLY A 16 -10.28 -2.18 -9.40
N LEU A 17 -9.59 -2.75 -8.40
CA LEU A 17 -10.16 -3.68 -7.43
C LEU A 17 -10.55 -2.97 -6.14
N LYS A 18 -11.80 -3.17 -5.70
CA LYS A 18 -12.35 -2.55 -4.49
C LYS A 18 -11.58 -2.95 -3.23
N GLU A 19 -11.15 -4.20 -3.14
CA GLU A 19 -10.38 -4.70 -2.00
C GLU A 19 -9.04 -3.95 -1.86
N LEU A 20 -8.32 -3.76 -2.97
CA LEU A 20 -7.08 -2.98 -2.99
C LEU A 20 -7.33 -1.52 -2.59
N ASP A 21 -8.39 -0.89 -3.09
CA ASP A 21 -8.72 0.50 -2.73
C ASP A 21 -8.98 0.65 -1.22
N VAL A 22 -9.66 -0.33 -0.59
CA VAL A 22 -9.94 -0.32 0.85
C VAL A 22 -8.66 -0.46 1.68
N VAL A 23 -7.83 -1.47 1.39
CA VAL A 23 -6.58 -1.70 2.16
C VAL A 23 -5.61 -0.54 2.03
N PHE A 24 -5.45 0.03 0.82
CA PHE A 24 -4.59 1.19 0.63
C PHE A 24 -5.16 2.44 1.31
N THR A 25 -6.48 2.66 1.25
CA THR A 25 -7.11 3.81 1.93
C THR A 25 -6.95 3.71 3.45
N HIS A 26 -7.14 2.52 4.03
CA HIS A 26 -6.91 2.28 5.45
C HIS A 26 -5.44 2.52 5.81
N TYR A 27 -4.51 1.96 5.03
CA TYR A 27 -3.09 2.17 5.22
C TYR A 27 -2.71 3.65 5.20
N LEU A 28 -3.23 4.41 4.24
CA LEU A 28 -2.99 5.85 4.13
C LEU A 28 -3.53 6.64 5.32
N ALA A 29 -4.69 6.25 5.86
CA ALA A 29 -5.29 6.95 7.00
C ALA A 29 -4.55 6.67 8.32
N HIS A 30 -4.10 5.44 8.53
CA HIS A 30 -3.57 4.98 9.83
C HIS A 30 -2.04 4.96 9.90
N TYR A 31 -1.36 4.56 8.82
CA TYR A 31 0.08 4.29 8.82
C TYR A 31 0.89 5.33 8.07
N TYR A 32 0.41 5.86 6.94
CA TYR A 32 1.19 6.80 6.11
C TYR A 32 1.60 8.09 6.85
N SER A 33 0.79 8.56 7.81
CA SER A 33 1.12 9.70 8.66
C SER A 33 2.34 9.47 9.56
N GLN A 34 2.60 8.21 9.89
CA GLN A 34 3.69 7.75 10.76
C GLN A 34 4.82 7.09 9.96
N ALA A 35 4.68 6.95 8.65
CA ALA A 35 5.64 6.32 7.78
C ALA A 35 6.86 7.24 7.57
N ASP A 36 8.05 6.68 7.74
CA ASP A 36 9.32 7.31 7.36
C ASP A 36 9.49 7.37 5.83
N ASP A 37 10.45 8.18 5.38
CA ASP A 37 10.74 8.37 3.95
C ASP A 37 11.08 7.05 3.22
N GLU A 38 11.76 6.11 3.87
CA GLU A 38 12.05 4.78 3.31
C GLU A 38 10.76 3.99 3.05
N GLU A 39 9.79 4.07 3.96
CA GLU A 39 8.51 3.38 3.82
C GLU A 39 7.64 4.03 2.75
N LYS A 40 7.64 5.37 2.68
CA LYS A 40 6.96 6.11 1.60
C LYS A 40 7.56 5.76 0.24
N GLN A 41 8.88 5.63 0.14
CA GLN A 41 9.55 5.22 -1.08
C GLN A 41 9.21 3.78 -1.46
N CYS A 42 9.21 2.86 -0.50
CA CYS A 42 8.77 1.48 -0.74
C CYS A 42 7.30 1.40 -1.20
N LEU A 43 6.41 2.22 -0.62
CA LEU A 43 5.03 2.33 -1.09
C LEU A 43 4.98 2.83 -2.54
N ASP A 44 5.78 3.84 -2.90
CA ASP A 44 5.79 4.39 -4.25
C ASP A 44 6.17 3.34 -5.30
N GLU A 45 7.23 2.58 -5.04
CA GLU A 45 7.66 1.46 -5.89
C GLU A 45 6.64 0.32 -5.91
N LEU A 46 6.02 0.03 -4.76
CA LEU A 46 4.94 -0.96 -4.69
C LEU A 46 3.74 -0.52 -5.54
N LEU A 47 3.45 0.78 -5.61
CA LEU A 47 2.39 1.32 -6.47
C LEU A 47 2.74 1.27 -7.97
N GLU A 48 3.99 1.03 -8.35
CA GLU A 48 4.33 0.73 -9.76
C GLU A 48 3.98 -0.71 -10.14
N THR A 49 3.68 -1.57 -9.16
CA THR A 49 3.28 -2.96 -9.38
C THR A 49 1.83 -3.06 -9.86
N GLN A 50 1.56 -4.07 -10.68
CA GLN A 50 0.22 -4.34 -11.22
C GLN A 50 -0.75 -4.85 -10.15
N ASP A 51 -2.00 -4.41 -10.23
CA ASP A 51 -3.11 -4.80 -9.33
C ASP A 51 -3.21 -6.32 -9.06
N PRO A 52 -3.18 -7.23 -10.05
CA PRO A 52 -3.26 -8.67 -9.78
C PRO A 52 -2.10 -9.18 -8.92
N VAL A 53 -0.90 -8.63 -9.07
CA VAL A 53 0.28 -9.04 -8.27
C VAL A 53 0.14 -8.53 -6.83
N LEU A 54 -0.29 -7.28 -6.65
CA LEU A 54 -0.58 -6.72 -5.33
C LEU A 54 -1.63 -7.55 -4.59
N PHE A 55 -2.69 -7.93 -5.31
CA PHE A 55 -3.77 -8.73 -4.74
C PHE A 55 -3.27 -10.12 -4.32
N ASP A 56 -2.46 -10.74 -5.16
CA ASP A 56 -1.86 -12.05 -4.89
C ASP A 56 -0.93 -12.03 -3.66
N TRP A 57 -0.12 -10.97 -3.51
CA TRP A 57 0.67 -10.72 -2.29
C TRP A 57 -0.20 -10.53 -1.05
N ILE A 58 -1.29 -9.78 -1.14
CA ILE A 58 -2.19 -9.58 0.00
C ILE A 58 -2.85 -10.91 0.40
N LEU A 59 -3.28 -11.72 -0.56
CA LEU A 59 -3.83 -13.06 -0.33
C LEU A 59 -2.77 -14.08 0.11
N GLY A 60 -1.48 -13.78 -0.07
CA GLY A 60 -0.38 -14.70 0.25
C GLY A 60 -0.26 -15.87 -0.71
N MET A 61 -0.72 -15.68 -1.95
CA MET A 61 -0.63 -16.68 -3.01
C MET A 61 0.79 -16.75 -3.62
N THR A 62 1.55 -15.66 -3.56
CA THR A 62 2.95 -15.57 -4.04
C THR A 62 3.90 -15.06 -2.96
N PRO A 63 5.19 -15.43 -3.06
CA PRO A 63 6.20 -14.91 -2.16
C PRO A 63 6.36 -13.39 -2.34
N ILE A 64 6.27 -12.68 -1.23
CA ILE A 64 6.45 -11.24 -1.18
C ILE A 64 7.96 -10.96 -1.04
N PRO A 65 8.53 -10.00 -1.78
CA PRO A 65 9.91 -9.57 -1.57
C PRO A 65 10.11 -9.05 -0.14
N GLU A 66 11.26 -9.33 0.48
CA GLU A 66 11.57 -8.88 1.86
C GLU A 66 11.40 -7.37 2.03
N ARG A 67 11.71 -6.60 0.99
CA ARG A 67 11.53 -5.14 0.97
C ARG A 67 10.08 -4.68 1.18
N TYR A 68 9.11 -5.47 0.72
CA TYR A 68 7.68 -5.14 0.85
C TYR A 68 6.99 -5.90 1.98
N HIS A 69 7.68 -6.81 2.68
CA HIS A 69 7.11 -7.61 3.77
C HIS A 69 6.42 -6.73 4.82
N SER A 70 7.11 -5.71 5.33
CA SER A 70 6.57 -4.81 6.36
C SER A 70 5.32 -4.08 5.88
N LEU A 71 5.31 -3.63 4.62
CA LEU A 71 4.22 -2.86 4.04
C LEU A 71 2.98 -3.74 3.75
N ILE A 72 3.18 -4.90 3.12
CA ILE A 72 2.10 -5.86 2.87
C ILE A 72 1.51 -6.37 4.19
N ASN A 73 2.33 -6.59 5.21
CA ASN A 73 1.83 -7.00 6.51
C ASN A 73 0.91 -5.92 7.12
N LYS A 74 1.29 -4.64 7.05
CA LYS A 74 0.43 -3.52 7.47
C LYS A 74 -0.87 -3.43 6.64
N LEU A 75 -0.79 -3.68 5.33
CA LEU A 75 -1.97 -3.71 4.46
C LEU A 75 -2.92 -4.86 4.81
N ARG A 76 -2.41 -6.01 5.23
CA ARG A 76 -3.21 -7.15 5.69
C ARG A 76 -3.91 -6.89 7.02
N LEU A 77 -3.30 -6.13 7.93
CA LEU A 77 -3.95 -5.71 9.18
C LEU A 77 -5.20 -4.83 8.94
N ALA A 78 -5.33 -4.20 7.76
CA ALA A 78 -6.55 -3.47 7.42
C ALA A 78 -7.77 -4.36 7.11
N HIS A 79 -7.56 -5.68 6.97
CA HIS A 79 -8.59 -6.66 6.62
C HIS A 79 -9.10 -7.45 7.85
N GLU A 80 -8.73 -7.07 9.08
CA GLU A 80 -9.28 -7.65 10.33
C GLU A 80 -10.55 -6.96 10.83
#